data_AF-A0A8T5MLA9-F1
#
_entry.id   AF-A0A8T5MLA9-F1
#
_cell.length_a   1.000
_cell.length_b   1.000
_cell.length_c   1.000
_cell.angle_alpha   90.00
_cell.angle_beta   90.00
_cell.angle_gamma   90.00
#
_symmetry.space_group_name_H-M   'P 1'
#
loop_
_entity.id
_entity.type
_entity.pdbx_description
1 polymer ?
#
loop_
_entity_poly.entity_id
_entity_poly.type
_entity_poly.pdbx_seq_one_letter_code
_entity_poly.pdbx_strand_id
1 'polypeptide(L)'
;MTAEIEFIKMLVISALVGGLIGVERELKDKVVVGMRTFMLTSMFGALSVWISTSSGEGQFLTVAFLGMILIAVLVTFIKNMSLWDIGITTSVAFLLTFILGVMVGFGMYFEGVAGGI
;
A
#
# COMPACT_ATOMS: atom_id res chain seq x y z
N MET A 1 2.08 -21.83 16.05
CA MET A 1 3.25 -21.91 15.15
C MET A 1 2.89 -21.63 13.68
N THR A 2 1.80 -22.18 13.12
CA THR A 2 1.40 -21.90 11.72
C THR A 2 0.91 -20.47 11.50
N ALA A 3 0.08 -19.94 12.40
CA ALA A 3 -0.47 -18.57 12.27
C ALA A 3 0.61 -17.46 12.32
N GLU A 4 1.63 -17.62 13.16
CA GLU A 4 2.75 -16.65 13.24
C GLU A 4 3.57 -16.61 11.94
N ILE A 5 3.78 -17.79 11.33
CA ILE A 5 4.48 -17.91 10.05
C ILE A 5 3.66 -17.25 8.93
N GLU A 6 2.35 -17.41 8.91
CA GLU A 6 1.48 -16.75 7.92
C GLU A 6 1.47 -15.23 8.08
N PHE A 7 1.41 -14.74 9.31
CA PHE A 7 1.48 -13.30 9.59
C PHE A 7 2.81 -12.69 9.11
N ILE A 8 3.94 -13.33 9.41
CA ILE A 8 5.26 -12.87 8.94
C ILE A 8 5.33 -12.92 7.41
N LYS A 9 4.84 -14.00 6.78
CA LYS A 9 4.79 -14.10 5.32
C LYS A 9 4.00 -12.97 4.69
N MET A 10 2.81 -12.68 5.22
CA MET A 10 1.95 -11.58 4.77
C MET A 10 2.69 -10.23 4.85
N LEU A 11 3.37 -9.95 5.97
CA LEU A 11 4.14 -8.72 6.14
C LEU A 11 5.33 -8.61 5.17
N VAL A 12 6.08 -9.70 4.99
CA VAL A 12 7.23 -9.71 4.09
C VAL A 12 6.78 -9.55 2.63
N ILE A 13 5.74 -10.26 2.21
CA ILE A 13 5.25 -10.18 0.82
C ILE A 13 4.67 -8.80 0.53
N SER A 14 3.85 -8.24 1.42
CA SER A 14 3.31 -6.88 1.24
C SER A 14 4.42 -5.83 1.22
N ALA A 15 5.44 -5.96 2.07
CA ALA A 15 6.61 -5.09 2.03
C ALA A 15 7.37 -5.19 0.69
N LEU A 16 7.56 -6.40 0.16
CA LEU A 16 8.23 -6.60 -1.13
C LEU A 16 7.42 -6.00 -2.28
N VAL A 17 6.10 -6.22 -2.33
CA VAL A 17 5.21 -5.66 -3.35
C VAL A 17 5.27 -4.13 -3.35
N GLY A 18 5.05 -3.49 -2.19
CA GLY A 18 5.13 -2.04 -2.10
C GLY A 18 6.55 -1.49 -2.33
N GLY A 19 7.57 -2.23 -1.90
CA GLY A 19 8.97 -1.88 -2.11
C GLY A 19 9.37 -1.87 -3.59
N LEU A 20 8.97 -2.90 -4.35
CA LEU A 20 9.23 -3.00 -5.79
C LEU A 20 8.62 -1.83 -6.57
N ILE A 21 7.34 -1.55 -6.33
CA ILE A 21 6.64 -0.39 -6.93
C ILE A 21 7.40 0.89 -6.58
N GLY A 22 7.79 1.05 -5.32
CA GLY A 22 8.51 2.22 -4.87
C GLY A 22 9.88 2.40 -5.52
N VAL A 23 10.65 1.31 -5.72
CA VAL A 23 11.94 1.32 -6.42
C VAL A 23 11.78 1.73 -7.88
N GLU A 24 10.82 1.13 -8.58
CA GLU A 24 10.58 1.43 -9.99
C GLU A 24 10.23 2.92 -10.18
N ARG A 25 9.42 3.47 -9.28
CA ARG A 25 9.03 4.87 -9.29
C ARG A 25 10.18 5.82 -8.97
N GLU A 26 11.05 5.48 -8.00
CA GLU A 26 12.26 6.27 -7.73
C GLU A 26 13.20 6.33 -8.94
N LEU A 27 13.33 5.21 -9.66
CA LEU A 27 14.18 5.10 -10.85
C LEU A 27 13.63 5.88 -12.05
N LYS A 28 12.31 5.86 -12.28
CA LYS A 28 11.69 6.45 -13.48
C LYS A 28 11.30 7.93 -13.33
N ASP A 29 10.72 8.32 -12.19
CA ASP A 29 9.92 9.55 -12.12
C ASP A 29 10.54 10.67 -11.24
N LYS A 30 11.77 10.51 -10.70
CA LYS A 30 12.38 11.46 -9.72
C LYS A 30 11.36 11.96 -8.68
N VAL A 31 10.69 11.04 -7.99
CA VAL A 31 9.51 11.33 -7.16
C VAL A 31 9.89 11.77 -5.74
N VAL A 32 9.08 12.65 -5.15
CA VAL A 32 9.12 13.07 -3.73
C VAL A 32 8.79 11.92 -2.75
N VAL A 33 8.06 10.92 -3.23
CA VAL A 33 7.61 9.77 -2.45
C VAL A 33 8.47 8.58 -2.82
N GLY A 34 9.28 8.14 -1.86
CA GLY A 34 10.25 7.06 -2.05
C GLY A 34 9.72 5.66 -1.75
N MET A 35 10.61 4.68 -1.92
CA MET A 35 10.42 3.24 -1.70
C MET A 35 9.71 2.94 -0.38
N ARG A 36 10.14 3.59 0.70
CA ARG A 36 9.62 3.36 2.06
C ARG A 36 8.13 3.66 2.18
N THR A 37 7.66 4.71 1.52
CA THR A 37 6.25 5.11 1.58
C THR A 37 5.35 4.10 0.89
N PHE A 38 5.75 3.60 -0.28
CA PHE A 38 5.00 2.55 -0.99
C PHE A 38 5.03 1.22 -0.24
N MET A 39 6.18 0.85 0.33
CA MET A 39 6.32 -0.33 1.20
C MET A 39 5.35 -0.28 2.39
N LEU A 40 5.35 0.83 3.15
CA LEU A 40 4.45 1.01 4.28
C LEU A 40 2.97 1.04 3.87
N THR A 41 2.67 1.59 2.69
CA THR A 41 1.30 1.65 2.16
C THR A 41 0.74 0.27 1.87
N SER A 42 1.54 -0.61 1.25
CA SER A 42 1.13 -1.99 1.00
C SER A 42 1.00 -2.79 2.30
N MET A 43 1.96 -2.63 3.23
CA MET A 43 1.87 -3.26 4.55
C MET A 43 0.62 -2.81 5.32
N PHE A 44 0.25 -1.53 5.23
CA PHE A 44 -0.96 -1.01 5.86
C PHE A 44 -2.23 -1.67 5.28
N GLY A 45 -2.28 -1.90 3.97
CA GLY A 45 -3.33 -2.68 3.31
C GLY A 45 -3.44 -4.09 3.87
N ALA A 46 -2.32 -4.81 3.93
CA ALA A 46 -2.30 -6.18 4.45
C ALA A 46 -2.72 -6.26 5.94
N LEU A 47 -2.21 -5.33 6.77
CA LEU A 47 -2.58 -5.22 8.17
C LEU A 47 -4.05 -4.87 8.36
N SER A 48 -4.64 -4.06 7.47
CA SER A 48 -6.06 -3.71 7.57
C SER A 48 -6.97 -4.92 7.38
N VAL A 49 -6.60 -5.86 6.50
CA VAL A 49 -7.31 -7.14 6.36
C VAL A 49 -7.12 -7.99 7.60
N TRP A 50 -5.87 -8.14 8.07
CA TRP A 50 -5.58 -8.96 9.24
C TRP A 50 -6.34 -8.51 10.49
N ILE A 51 -6.42 -7.19 10.75
CA ILE A 51 -7.20 -6.63 11.85
C ILE A 51 -8.69 -6.87 11.64
N SER A 52 -9.19 -6.64 10.42
CA SER A 52 -10.60 -6.82 10.11
C SER A 52 -11.07 -8.26 10.27
N THR A 53 -10.24 -9.23 9.89
CA THR A 53 -10.53 -10.66 10.02
C THR A 53 -10.31 -11.20 11.44
N SER A 54 -9.28 -10.71 12.14
CA SER A 54 -8.90 -11.23 13.47
C SER A 54 -9.78 -10.67 14.59
N SER A 55 -10.22 -9.42 14.48
CA SER A 55 -11.03 -8.76 15.51
C SER A 55 -12.54 -8.91 15.28
N GLY A 56 -12.96 -9.50 14.15
CA GLY A 56 -14.37 -9.56 13.74
C GLY A 56 -14.96 -8.21 13.30
N GLU A 57 -14.14 -7.15 13.26
CA GLU A 57 -14.53 -5.81 12.84
C GLU A 57 -14.38 -5.64 11.32
N GLY A 58 -15.34 -6.19 10.57
CA GLY A 58 -15.42 -6.05 9.11
C GLY A 58 -15.36 -4.60 8.60
N GLN A 59 -15.70 -3.63 9.45
CA GLN A 59 -15.71 -2.21 9.13
C GLN A 59 -14.31 -1.57 9.11
N PHE A 60 -13.31 -2.19 9.74
CA PHE A 60 -11.95 -1.63 9.83
C PHE A 60 -11.33 -1.44 8.45
N LEU A 61 -11.53 -2.38 7.52
CA LEU A 61 -11.03 -2.29 6.16
C LEU A 61 -11.59 -1.05 5.42
N THR A 62 -12.89 -0.78 5.59
CA THR A 62 -13.56 0.40 4.99
C THR A 62 -12.98 1.70 5.56
N VAL A 63 -12.79 1.76 6.88
CA VAL A 63 -12.18 2.92 7.54
C VAL A 63 -10.74 3.13 7.11
N ALA A 64 -9.95 2.05 7.01
CA ALA A 64 -8.58 2.10 6.51
C ALA A 64 -8.50 2.60 5.06
N PHE A 65 -9.42 2.16 4.19
CA PHE A 65 -9.49 2.62 2.81
C PHE A 65 -9.83 4.11 2.71
N LEU A 66 -10.81 4.59 3.49
CA LEU A 66 -11.12 6.02 3.58
C LEU A 66 -9.92 6.84 4.10
N GLY A 67 -9.23 6.33 5.12
CA GLY A 67 -7.99 6.93 5.62
C GLY A 67 -6.91 7.04 4.54
N MET A 68 -6.77 6.01 3.70
CA MET A 68 -5.81 6.03 2.59
C MET A 68 -6.16 7.03 1.51
N ILE A 69 -7.45 7.22 1.19
CA ILE A 69 -7.89 8.27 0.27
C ILE A 69 -7.49 9.64 0.82
N LEU A 70 -7.70 9.88 2.12
CA LEU A 70 -7.29 11.14 2.75
C LEU A 70 -5.77 11.34 2.67
N ILE A 71 -4.97 10.31 2.97
CA ILE A 71 -3.50 10.38 2.86
C ILE A 71 -3.09 10.66 1.41
N ALA A 72 -3.68 9.99 0.42
CA ALA A 72 -3.37 10.19 -0.99
C ALA A 72 -3.68 11.63 -1.44
N VAL A 73 -4.80 12.20 -1.01
CA VAL A 73 -5.16 13.60 -1.26
C VAL A 73 -4.16 14.56 -0.61
N LEU A 74 -3.78 14.32 0.65
CA LEU A 74 -2.80 15.13 1.36
C LEU A 74 -1.42 15.11 0.69
N VAL A 75 -0.94 13.93 0.29
CA VAL A 75 0.33 13.76 -0.44
C VAL A 75 0.29 14.55 -1.76
N THR A 76 -0.82 14.49 -2.48
CA THR A 76 -1.01 15.23 -3.74
C THR A 76 -1.01 16.73 -3.52
N PHE A 77 -1.68 17.20 -2.46
CA PHE A 77 -1.72 18.61 -2.09
C PHE A 77 -0.34 19.15 -1.73
N ILE A 78 0.43 18.42 -0.92
CA ILE A 78 1.82 18.76 -0.56
C ILE A 78 2.71 18.79 -1.81
N LYS A 79 2.59 17.78 -2.70
CA LYS A 79 3.37 17.73 -3.94
C LYS A 79 3.04 18.89 -4.87
N ASN A 80 1.75 19.23 -5.01
CA ASN A 80 1.31 20.36 -5.82
C ASN A 80 1.86 21.70 -5.29
N MET A 81 1.81 21.91 -3.97
CA MET A 81 2.40 23.11 -3.36
C MET A 81 3.92 23.19 -3.53
N SER A 82 4.62 22.05 -3.45
CA SER A 82 6.08 22.03 -3.47
C SER A 82 6.67 22.05 -4.89
N LEU A 83 5.99 21.48 -5.88
CA LEU A 83 6.53 21.24 -7.21
C LEU A 83 5.70 21.79 -8.37
N TRP A 84 4.54 22.42 -8.10
CA TRP A 84 3.60 22.89 -9.14
C TRP A 84 3.19 21.78 -10.14
N ASP A 85 3.29 20.53 -9.71
CA ASP A 85 2.94 19.34 -10.48
C ASP A 85 1.69 18.71 -9.85
N ILE A 86 0.63 18.60 -10.66
CA ILE A 86 -0.63 17.98 -10.28
C ILE A 86 -0.40 16.46 -10.35
N GLY A 87 0.22 15.92 -9.30
CA GLY A 87 0.65 14.52 -9.21
C GLY A 87 -0.47 13.49 -9.09
N ILE A 88 -1.50 13.53 -9.95
CA ILE A 88 -2.66 12.62 -9.96
C ILE A 88 -2.21 11.15 -10.05
N THR A 89 -1.20 10.87 -10.87
CA THR A 89 -0.63 9.52 -11.03
C THR A 89 0.01 9.01 -9.74
N THR A 90 0.51 9.91 -8.88
CA THR A 90 1.09 9.54 -7.58
C THR A 90 0.01 9.10 -6.59
N SER A 91 -1.15 9.78 -6.58
CA SER A 91 -2.30 9.43 -5.75
C SER A 91 -2.89 8.07 -6.16
N VAL A 92 -3.05 7.85 -7.47
CA VAL A 92 -3.55 6.57 -8.01
C VAL A 92 -2.59 5.43 -7.67
N ALA A 93 -1.28 5.63 -7.84
CA ALA A 93 -0.29 4.62 -7.47
C ALA A 93 -0.35 4.28 -5.97
N PHE A 94 -0.56 5.27 -5.11
CA PHE A 94 -0.72 5.08 -3.67
C PHE A 94 -1.93 4.19 -3.33
N LEU A 95 -3.08 4.48 -3.96
CA LEU A 95 -4.31 3.71 -3.75
C LEU A 95 -4.18 2.28 -4.27
N LEU A 96 -3.59 2.11 -5.46
CA LEU A 96 -3.33 0.77 -6.02
C LEU A 96 -2.38 -0.04 -5.12
N THR A 97 -1.34 0.59 -4.59
CA THR A 97 -0.38 -0.08 -3.69
C THR A 97 -1.05 -0.55 -2.41
N PHE A 98 -1.99 0.23 -1.87
CA PHE A 98 -2.81 -0.20 -0.74
C PHE A 98 -3.68 -1.39 -1.10
N ILE A 99 -4.36 -1.36 -2.25
CA ILE A 99 -5.22 -2.46 -2.72
C ILE A 99 -4.41 -3.74 -2.92
N LEU A 100 -3.21 -3.66 -3.51
CA LEU A 100 -2.32 -4.81 -3.64
C LEU A 100 -1.92 -5.38 -2.27
N GLY A 101 -1.68 -4.51 -1.28
CA GLY A 101 -1.50 -4.91 0.11
C GLY A 101 -2.70 -5.66 0.69
N VAL A 102 -3.92 -5.16 0.44
CA VAL A 102 -5.17 -5.81 0.84
C VAL A 102 -5.30 -7.20 0.19
N MET A 103 -4.95 -7.34 -1.09
CA MET A 103 -4.96 -8.64 -1.78
C MET A 103 -4.00 -9.63 -1.12
N VAL A 104 -2.78 -9.19 -0.80
CA VAL A 104 -1.81 -9.99 -0.02
C VAL A 104 -2.37 -10.38 1.35
N GLY A 105 -3.09 -9.47 2.02
CA GLY A 105 -3.76 -9.73 3.29
C GLY A 105 -4.83 -10.83 3.24
N PHE A 106 -5.54 -10.97 2.11
CA PHE A 106 -6.49 -12.07 1.87
C PHE A 106 -5.82 -13.40 1.47
N GLY A 107 -4.49 -13.43 1.36
CA GLY A 107 -3.75 -14.62 0.93
C GLY A 107 -3.62 -14.76 -0.59
N MET A 108 -4.02 -13.74 -1.36
CA MET A 108 -3.83 -13.68 -2.82
C MET A 108 -2.41 -13.20 -3.16
N TYR A 109 -1.43 -14.01 -2.77
CA TYR A 109 -0.01 -13.67 -2.86
C TYR A 109 0.49 -13.55 -4.31
N PHE A 110 -0.04 -14.36 -5.23
CA PHE A 110 0.42 -14.39 -6.61
C PHE A 110 -0.11 -13.16 -7.38
N GLU A 111 -1.36 -12.81 -7.13
CA GLU A 111 -2.04 -11.65 -7.69
C GLU A 111 -1.42 -10.34 -7.18
N GLY A 112 -1.10 -10.30 -5.88
CA GLY A 112 -0.43 -9.14 -5.28
C GLY A 112 0.97 -8.90 -5.86
N VAL A 113 1.73 -9.96 -6.15
CA VAL A 113 3.04 -9.84 -6.79
C VAL A 113 2.93 -9.51 -8.28
N ALA A 114 2.00 -10.14 -9.01
CA ALA A 114 1.81 -9.89 -10.44
C ALA A 114 1.33 -8.46 -10.73
N GLY A 115 0.54 -7.85 -9.85
CA GLY A 115 0.09 -6.46 -9.99
C GLY A 115 1.12 -5.40 -9.59
N GLY A 116 2.25 -5.80 -8.99
CA GLY A 116 3.33 -4.91 -8.58
C GLY A 116 4.46 -4.72 -9.60
N ILE A 117 4.29 -5.26 -10.82
CA ILE A 117 5.26 -5.21 -11.95
C ILE A 117 4.65 -4.40 -13.10
#